data_AF-A0A4W5JK19-F1
#
_entry.id   AF-A0A4W5JK19-F1
#
_cell.length_a   1.000
_cell.length_b   1.000
_cell.length_c   1.000
_cell.angle_alpha   90.00
_cell.angle_beta   90.00
_cell.angle_gamma   90.00
#
_symmetry.space_group_name_H-M   'P 1'
#
loop_
_entity.id
_entity.type
_entity.pdbx_description
1 polymer ?
#
loop_
_entity_poly.entity_id
_entity_poly.type
_entity_poly.pdbx_seq_one_letter_code
_entity_poly.pdbx_strand_id
1 'polypeptide(L)'
;MTSVLFNTISLDFSNVLDVTQSLGFYLGHVQPYCQHDWTLSFSGEPSPGSSIRYVETQSMQIGASYTLQFSLVMGCGRDPSPNIDTQVRLEFSTNHGLTWHLVKGACLPGMPSCSEFTAPSVYHPSEFTAWRRITLPLP
;
A
#
# COMPACT_ATOMS: atom_id res chain seq x y z
N MET A 1 -4.98 5.14 -30.06
CA MET A 1 -3.96 4.42 -29.28
C MET A 1 -4.71 3.65 -28.21
N THR A 2 -4.81 2.33 -28.33
CA THR A 2 -5.50 1.49 -27.35
C THR A 2 -4.55 1.27 -26.18
N SER A 3 -4.85 1.85 -25.01
CA SER A 3 -4.17 1.48 -23.76
C SER A 3 -4.36 -0.01 -23.55
N VAL A 4 -3.26 -0.78 -23.61
CA VAL A 4 -3.29 -2.19 -23.27
C VAL A 4 -3.39 -2.24 -21.75
N LEU A 5 -4.60 -2.47 -21.24
CA LEU A 5 -4.82 -2.69 -19.82
C LEU A 5 -4.28 -4.07 -19.47
N PHE A 6 -3.30 -4.12 -18.57
CA PHE A 6 -2.81 -5.38 -18.02
C PHE A 6 -3.85 -5.92 -17.02
N ASN A 7 -4.17 -7.21 -17.10
CA ASN A 7 -5.11 -7.87 -16.19
C ASN A 7 -4.44 -8.39 -14.91
N THR A 8 -3.14 -8.16 -14.76
CA THR A 8 -2.38 -8.55 -13.58
C THR A 8 -1.18 -7.63 -13.46
N ILE A 9 -0.89 -7.17 -12.25
CA ILE A 9 0.34 -6.48 -11.91
C ILE A 9 1.14 -7.42 -11.02
N SER A 10 2.34 -7.78 -11.46
CA SER A 10 3.30 -8.56 -10.68
C SER A 10 4.63 -7.84 -10.76
N LEU A 11 5.26 -7.63 -9.59
CA LEU A 11 6.43 -6.77 -9.45
C LEU A 11 7.61 -7.59 -8.97
N ASP A 12 8.73 -7.46 -9.68
CA ASP A 12 10.05 -7.81 -9.17
C ASP A 12 10.80 -6.51 -8.83
N PHE A 13 11.00 -6.25 -7.55
CA PHE A 13 11.73 -5.06 -7.09
C PHE A 13 13.22 -5.08 -7.47
N SER A 14 13.76 -6.22 -7.90
CA SER A 14 15.12 -6.32 -8.45
C SER A 14 15.23 -5.67 -9.84
N ASN A 15 14.10 -5.56 -10.56
CA ASN A 15 14.01 -4.91 -11.87
C ASN A 15 13.37 -3.52 -11.75
N VAL A 16 14.20 -2.49 -11.72
CA VAL A 16 13.75 -1.10 -11.59
C VAL A 16 12.84 -0.67 -12.75
N LEU A 17 13.01 -1.26 -13.95
CA LEU A 17 12.14 -0.96 -15.08
C LEU A 17 10.71 -1.45 -14.84
N ASP A 18 10.54 -2.66 -14.32
CA ASP A 18 9.22 -3.23 -14.01
C ASP A 18 8.50 -2.40 -12.94
N VAL A 19 9.24 -1.97 -11.92
CA VAL A 19 8.73 -1.10 -10.86
C VAL A 19 8.26 0.24 -11.41
N THR A 20 9.11 0.94 -12.17
CA THR A 20 8.79 2.29 -12.69
C THR A 20 7.75 2.29 -13.82
N GLN A 21 7.60 1.17 -14.53
CA GLN A 21 6.51 1.01 -15.50
C GLN A 21 5.18 0.70 -14.82
N SER A 22 5.18 -0.02 -13.71
CA SER A 22 3.94 -0.50 -13.08
C SER A 22 3.44 0.40 -11.93
N LEU A 23 4.34 1.14 -11.29
CA LEU A 23 4.08 1.96 -10.11
C LEU A 23 4.51 3.42 -10.32
N GLY A 24 3.66 4.34 -9.87
CA GLY A 24 4.02 5.73 -9.58
C GLY A 24 4.24 5.89 -8.08
N PHE A 25 5.28 6.60 -7.64
CA PHE A 25 5.51 6.84 -6.21
C PHE A 25 6.17 8.20 -5.96
N TYR A 26 5.86 8.78 -4.81
CA TYR A 26 6.42 10.06 -4.36
C TYR A 26 7.21 9.87 -3.08
N LEU A 27 8.49 10.29 -3.10
CA LEU A 27 9.46 10.16 -2.00
C LEU A 27 9.70 8.72 -1.52
N GLY A 28 9.50 7.76 -2.42
CA GLY A 28 9.91 6.37 -2.27
C GLY A 28 11.20 6.10 -3.05
N HIS A 29 11.99 5.15 -2.57
CA HIS A 29 13.21 4.68 -3.24
C HIS A 29 13.24 3.17 -3.29
N VAL A 30 13.62 2.59 -4.43
CA VAL A 30 13.86 1.15 -4.55
C VAL A 30 15.25 0.86 -3.98
N GLN A 31 15.30 0.23 -2.81
CA GLN A 31 16.53 -0.03 -2.07
C GLN A 31 16.37 -1.22 -1.11
N PRO A 32 17.48 -1.78 -0.61
CA PRO A 32 17.43 -2.75 0.47
C PRO A 32 16.82 -2.13 1.73
N TYR A 33 15.95 -2.86 2.41
CA TYR A 33 15.38 -2.42 3.70
C TYR A 33 15.01 -3.63 4.56
N CYS A 34 15.30 -3.53 5.86
CA CYS A 34 14.92 -4.53 6.86
C CYS A 34 15.24 -5.99 6.47
N GLN A 35 16.50 -6.28 6.13
CA GLN A 35 16.95 -7.62 5.70
C GLN A 35 16.24 -8.14 4.43
N HIS A 36 15.74 -7.24 3.59
CA HIS A 36 15.20 -7.56 2.26
C HIS A 36 16.02 -6.83 1.20
N ASP A 37 16.47 -7.54 0.18
CA ASP A 37 17.47 -7.06 -0.78
C ASP A 37 16.95 -5.92 -1.66
N TRP A 38 15.71 -6.04 -2.15
CA TRP A 38 15.08 -5.00 -2.98
C TRP A 38 13.62 -4.79 -2.57
N THR A 39 13.27 -3.55 -2.24
CA THR A 39 11.90 -3.15 -1.91
C THR A 39 11.71 -1.66 -2.19
N LEU A 40 10.47 -1.23 -2.41
CA LEU A 40 10.14 0.19 -2.32
C LEU A 40 10.12 0.61 -0.84
N SER A 41 10.99 1.55 -0.49
CA SER A 41 11.15 2.04 0.88
C SER A 41 10.84 3.52 0.95
N PHE A 42 10.10 3.90 2.00
CA PHE A 42 9.78 5.28 2.32
C PHE A 42 10.52 5.67 3.60
N SER A 43 11.54 6.51 3.47
CA SER A 43 12.39 6.92 4.60
C SER A 43 12.71 8.41 4.55
N GLY A 44 13.05 8.97 5.70
CA GLY A 44 13.51 10.36 5.86
C GLY A 44 12.66 11.15 6.84
N GLU A 45 13.24 12.21 7.38
CA GLU A 45 12.60 13.10 8.33
C GLU A 45 11.42 13.87 7.68
N PRO A 46 10.37 14.20 8.43
CA PRO A 46 9.34 15.10 7.96
C PRO A 46 9.97 16.49 7.77
N SER A 47 10.20 16.90 6.53
CA SER A 47 10.59 18.28 6.25
C SER A 47 9.34 19.17 6.30
N PRO A 48 9.39 20.39 6.87
CA PRO A 48 8.27 21.32 6.82
C PRO A 48 7.88 21.59 5.36
N GLY A 49 6.73 21.05 4.93
CA GLY A 49 6.23 21.12 3.55
C GLY A 49 6.16 19.78 2.80
N SER A 50 6.76 18.70 3.32
CA SER A 50 6.68 17.36 2.73
C SER A 50 5.95 16.40 3.66
N SER A 51 4.64 16.30 3.47
CA SER A 51 3.76 15.55 4.38
C SER A 51 3.32 14.19 3.85
N ILE A 52 3.23 14.03 2.53
CA ILE A 52 2.64 12.82 1.93
C ILE A 52 3.70 11.96 1.25
N ARG A 53 3.61 10.66 1.47
CA ARG A 53 4.39 9.62 0.78
C ARG A 53 3.39 8.60 0.29
N TYR A 54 3.47 8.23 -0.98
CA TYR A 54 2.53 7.29 -1.56
C TYR A 54 3.17 6.48 -2.68
N VAL A 55 2.53 5.35 -2.97
CA VAL A 55 2.73 4.56 -4.17
C VAL A 55 1.35 4.24 -4.73
N GLU A 56 1.20 4.41 -6.04
CA GLU A 56 0.01 4.10 -6.81
C GLU A 56 0.38 3.13 -7.93
N THR A 57 -0.54 2.25 -8.27
CA THR A 57 -0.39 1.37 -9.42
C THR A 57 -0.86 2.06 -10.69
N GLN A 58 -0.42 1.59 -11.85
CA GLN A 58 -1.14 1.89 -13.09
C GLN A 58 -2.59 1.41 -13.02
N SER A 59 -3.46 2.05 -13.80
CA SER A 59 -4.87 1.65 -13.90
C SER A 59 -5.00 0.24 -14.47
N MET A 60 -5.82 -0.58 -13.84
CA MET A 60 -6.07 -1.97 -14.23
C MET A 60 -7.58 -2.22 -14.29
N GLN A 61 -8.01 -3.07 -15.22
CA GLN A 61 -9.39 -3.57 -15.24
C GLN A 61 -9.50 -4.73 -14.24
N ILE A 62 -10.29 -4.52 -13.19
CA ILE A 62 -10.52 -5.51 -12.14
C ILE A 62 -11.80 -6.30 -12.45
N GLY A 63 -11.74 -7.61 -12.25
CA GLY A 63 -12.89 -8.51 -12.37
C GLY A 63 -13.20 -9.24 -11.06
N ALA A 64 -14.20 -10.12 -11.09
CA ALA A 64 -14.52 -10.97 -9.96
C ALA A 64 -13.34 -11.87 -9.58
N SER A 65 -13.09 -12.04 -8.27
CA SER A 65 -12.02 -12.87 -7.70
C SER A 65 -10.59 -12.31 -7.76
N TYR A 66 -10.44 -11.05 -8.18
CA TYR A 66 -9.13 -10.40 -8.13
C TYR A 66 -8.69 -10.20 -6.68
N THR A 67 -7.39 -10.37 -6.46
CA THR A 67 -6.78 -10.30 -5.13
C THR A 67 -5.54 -9.43 -5.19
N LEU A 68 -5.37 -8.57 -4.20
CA LEU A 68 -4.14 -7.83 -3.96
C LEU A 68 -3.32 -8.55 -2.89
N GLN A 69 -2.04 -8.77 -3.17
CA GLN A 69 -1.10 -9.33 -2.20
C GLN A 69 0.21 -8.54 -2.21
N PHE A 70 0.68 -8.16 -1.03
CA PHE A 70 1.95 -7.47 -0.85
C PHE A 70 2.54 -7.80 0.53
N SER A 71 3.85 -7.58 0.67
CA SER A 71 4.56 -7.68 1.94
C SER A 71 4.83 -6.28 2.47
N LEU A 72 4.56 -6.06 3.76
CA LEU A 72 4.76 -4.78 4.42
C LEU A 72 5.60 -4.96 5.68
N VAL A 73 6.50 -4.01 5.90
CA VAL A 73 7.21 -3.81 7.16
C VAL A 73 7.26 -2.32 7.44
N MET A 74 7.16 -1.96 8.72
CA MET A 74 7.18 -0.58 9.19
C MET A 74 8.13 -0.47 10.38
N GLY A 75 8.96 0.57 10.38
CA GLY A 75 9.91 0.84 11.46
C GLY A 75 11.07 -0.16 11.60
N CYS A 76 10.96 -1.36 11.02
CA CYS A 76 11.95 -2.45 11.13
C CYS A 76 12.38 -2.70 12.60
N GLY A 77 11.39 -2.87 13.48
CA GLY A 77 11.61 -3.07 14.91
C GLY A 77 12.01 -1.83 15.70
N ARG A 78 12.07 -0.64 15.08
CA ARG A 78 12.25 0.64 15.78
C ARG A 78 10.92 1.19 16.25
N ASP A 79 10.94 1.89 17.38
CA ASP A 79 9.77 2.58 17.89
C ASP A 79 9.31 3.67 16.91
N PRO A 80 7.99 3.81 16.71
CA PRO A 80 7.44 4.87 15.89
C PRO A 80 7.80 6.23 16.49
N SER A 81 8.06 7.21 15.62
CA SER A 81 8.39 8.56 16.05
C SER A 81 7.19 9.17 16.78
N PRO A 82 7.38 9.66 18.03
CA PRO A 82 6.30 10.31 18.75
C PRO A 82 5.88 11.57 17.99
N ASN A 83 4.57 11.77 17.86
CA ASN A 83 3.93 12.91 17.19
C ASN A 83 3.88 12.87 15.64
N ILE A 84 4.16 11.75 14.99
CA ILE A 84 3.98 11.60 13.53
C ILE A 84 2.99 10.46 13.26
N ASP A 85 1.96 10.74 12.46
CA ASP A 85 1.09 9.68 11.94
C ASP A 85 1.85 8.87 10.90
N THR A 86 2.23 7.66 11.28
CA THR A 86 3.01 6.71 10.48
C THR A 86 2.15 5.56 9.96
N GLN A 87 0.82 5.73 9.99
CA GLN A 87 -0.12 4.76 9.44
C GLN A 87 -0.01 4.69 7.91
N VAL A 88 -0.05 3.47 7.39
CA VAL A 88 -0.14 3.21 5.95
C VAL A 88 -1.58 2.85 5.62
N ARG A 89 -2.19 3.59 4.69
CA ARG A 89 -3.54 3.32 4.20
C ARG A 89 -3.45 2.67 2.83
N LEU A 90 -4.17 1.55 2.67
CA LEU A 90 -4.36 0.94 1.36
C LEU A 90 -5.72 1.38 0.81
N GLU A 91 -5.66 2.09 -0.32
CA GLU A 91 -6.80 2.75 -0.94
C GLU A 91 -6.89 2.39 -2.43
N PHE A 92 -8.07 2.60 -3.01
CA PHE A 92 -8.33 2.48 -4.44
C PHE A 92 -9.04 3.72 -4.97
N SER A 93 -8.92 3.93 -6.28
CA SER A 93 -9.60 5.00 -7.00
C SER A 93 -10.22 4.47 -8.28
N THR A 94 -11.45 4.91 -8.58
CA THR A 94 -12.16 4.60 -9.83
C THR A 94 -12.32 5.82 -10.74
N ASN A 95 -11.74 6.96 -10.34
CA ASN A 95 -11.84 8.24 -11.05
C ASN A 95 -10.45 8.85 -11.31
N HIS A 96 -9.50 8.01 -11.71
CA HIS A 96 -8.15 8.43 -12.10
C HIS A 96 -7.38 9.17 -10.99
N GLY A 97 -7.54 8.76 -9.74
CA GLY A 97 -6.81 9.32 -8.60
C GLY A 97 -7.39 10.60 -8.02
N LEU A 98 -8.57 11.05 -8.49
CA LEU A 98 -9.25 12.24 -7.95
C LEU A 98 -9.80 12.02 -6.54
N THR A 99 -10.38 10.85 -6.28
CA THR A 99 -10.82 10.42 -4.94
C THR A 99 -10.33 9.02 -4.64
N TRP A 100 -10.07 8.79 -3.35
CA TRP A 100 -9.53 7.55 -2.82
C TRP A 100 -10.44 7.01 -1.72
N HIS A 101 -10.59 5.69 -1.70
CA HIS A 101 -11.42 4.96 -0.75
C HIS A 101 -10.64 3.77 -0.21
N LEU A 102 -10.84 3.42 1.06
CA LEU A 102 -10.20 2.23 1.64
C LEU A 102 -10.63 0.97 0.89
N VAL A 103 -9.67 0.12 0.52
CA VAL A 103 -9.93 -1.18 -0.11
C VAL A 103 -10.79 -2.06 0.80
N LYS A 104 -10.56 -2.00 2.11
CA LYS A 104 -11.39 -2.68 3.10
C LYS A 104 -11.86 -1.68 4.16
N GLY A 105 -13.17 -1.52 4.28
CA GLY A 105 -13.78 -0.73 5.35
C GLY A 105 -13.69 -1.42 6.71
N ALA A 106 -13.81 -0.64 7.78
CA ALA A 106 -13.97 -1.19 9.12
C ALA A 106 -15.37 -1.79 9.29
N CYS A 107 -15.46 -2.98 9.86
CA CYS A 107 -16.71 -3.58 10.32
C CYS A 107 -16.57 -3.85 11.82
N LEU A 108 -17.15 -2.98 12.64
CA LEU A 108 -17.03 -3.01 14.09
C LEU A 108 -18.33 -3.47 14.76
N PRO A 109 -18.26 -4.01 15.99
CA PRO A 109 -19.45 -4.30 16.78
C PRO A 109 -20.37 -3.08 16.89
N GLY A 110 -21.64 -3.23 16.51
CA GLY A 110 -22.65 -2.16 16.55
C GLY A 110 -22.96 -1.51 15.20
N MET A 111 -22.21 -1.82 14.13
CA MET A 111 -22.57 -1.41 12.77
C MET A 111 -23.63 -2.37 12.18
N PRO A 112 -24.74 -1.87 11.62
CA PRO A 112 -25.69 -2.72 10.93
C PRO A 112 -25.04 -3.36 9.69
N SER A 113 -25.37 -4.62 9.42
CA SER A 113 -24.95 -5.37 8.22
C SER A 113 -23.49 -5.86 8.19
N CYS A 114 -22.80 -5.94 9.33
CA CYS A 114 -21.51 -6.63 9.42
C CYS A 114 -21.69 -8.14 9.58
N SER A 115 -21.32 -8.92 8.55
CA SER A 115 -21.27 -10.39 8.64
C SER A 115 -20.09 -10.88 9.48
N GLU A 116 -18.96 -10.16 9.45
CA GLU A 116 -17.74 -10.45 10.20
C GLU A 116 -17.08 -9.16 10.68
N PHE A 117 -16.44 -9.19 11.85
CA PHE A 117 -15.68 -8.06 12.36
C PHE A 117 -14.33 -7.96 11.67
N THR A 118 -14.06 -6.83 11.06
CA THR A 118 -12.82 -6.63 10.31
C THR A 118 -12.24 -5.25 10.53
N ALA A 119 -10.92 -5.21 10.77
CA ALA A 119 -10.17 -3.97 10.74
C ALA A 119 -10.18 -3.36 9.32
N PRO A 120 -10.12 -2.02 9.21
CA PRO A 120 -9.99 -1.36 7.91
C PRO A 120 -8.62 -1.67 7.28
N SER A 121 -8.45 -1.36 6.00
CA SER A 121 -7.16 -1.43 5.30
C SER A 121 -6.22 -0.27 5.68
N VAL A 122 -6.04 -0.09 6.99
CA VAL A 122 -5.13 0.88 7.62
C VAL A 122 -4.20 0.09 8.54
N TYR A 123 -2.90 0.28 8.35
CA TYR A 123 -1.87 -0.53 8.99
C TYR A 123 -1.02 0.34 9.91
N HIS A 124 -0.83 -0.13 11.15
CA HIS A 124 -0.02 0.55 12.15
C HIS A 124 1.39 -0.04 12.27
N PRO A 125 2.42 0.78 12.56
CA PRO A 125 3.78 0.28 12.77
C PRO A 125 3.91 -0.76 13.88
N SER A 126 3.07 -0.67 14.91
CA SER A 126 3.03 -1.62 16.03
C SER A 126 2.66 -3.04 15.59
N GLU A 127 1.91 -3.21 14.50
CA GLU A 127 1.47 -4.51 14.00
C GLU A 127 2.39 -5.10 12.92
N PHE A 128 3.29 -4.27 12.35
CA PHE A 128 4.11 -4.58 11.18
C PHE A 128 5.60 -4.35 11.47
N THR A 129 6.07 -4.71 12.67
CA THR A 129 7.48 -4.56 13.08
C THR A 129 8.44 -5.46 12.30
N ALA A 130 7.93 -6.54 11.72
CA ALA A 130 8.63 -7.46 10.81
C ALA A 130 7.82 -7.64 9.52
N TRP A 131 8.46 -8.17 8.47
CA TRP A 131 7.81 -8.45 7.19
C TRP A 131 6.58 -9.33 7.36
N ARG A 132 5.43 -8.79 6.97
CA ARG A 132 4.15 -9.49 7.02
C ARG A 132 3.44 -9.36 5.68
N ARG A 133 2.95 -10.51 5.19
CA ARG A 133 2.18 -10.57 3.96
C ARG A 133 0.71 -10.24 4.24
N ILE A 134 0.18 -9.31 3.47
CA ILE A 134 -1.21 -8.92 3.45
C ILE A 134 -1.84 -9.49 2.17
N THR A 135 -3.06 -9.99 2.26
CA THR A 135 -3.81 -10.49 1.10
C THR A 135 -5.26 -10.10 1.27
N LEU A 136 -5.81 -9.41 0.27
CA LEU A 136 -7.17 -8.87 0.31
C LEU A 136 -7.85 -9.08 -1.05
N PRO A 137 -9.11 -9.54 -1.08
CA PRO A 137 -9.90 -9.47 -2.31
C PRO A 137 -10.13 -8.00 -2.66
N LEU A 138 -10.10 -7.68 -3.95
CA LEU A 138 -10.45 -6.33 -4.42
C LEU A 138 -11.98 -6.16 -4.49
N PRO A 139 -12.51 -4.95 -4.20
CA PRO A 139 -13.94 -4.66 -4.25
C PRO A 139 -14.55 -4.78 -5.64
#